data_AF-A0A8C9GJG8-F1
#
_entry.id   AF-A0A8C9GJG8-F1
#
_cell.length_a   1.000
_cell.length_b   1.000
_cell.length_c   1.000
_cell.angle_alpha   90.00
_cell.angle_beta   90.00
_cell.angle_gamma   90.00
#
_symmetry.space_group_name_H-M   'P 1'
#
loop_
_entity.id
_entity.type
_entity.pdbx_description
1 polymer ?
#
loop_
_entity_poly.entity_id
_entity_poly.type
_entity_poly.pdbx_seq_one_letter_code
_entity_poly.pdbx_strand_id
1 'polypeptide(L)'
;MAIRVQFENSNEVGVFSRLTNSYVLIALGGSENFSSVFEAELSQHIPLVYTTIGGTRVIGRVCVGNRKGNRKGLLVSSICT
;
A
#
# COMPACT_ATOMS: atom_id res chain seq x y z
N MET A 1 1.55 10.58 14.08
CA MET A 1 2.66 9.79 14.67
C MET A 1 3.48 9.19 13.53
N ALA A 2 4.81 9.09 13.65
CA ALA A 2 5.63 8.40 12.66
C ALA A 2 6.05 7.04 13.24
N ILE A 3 5.72 5.95 12.55
CA ILE A 3 5.96 4.59 13.00
C ILE A 3 6.99 3.94 12.09
N ARG A 4 7.91 3.19 12.69
CA ARG A 4 8.93 2.44 11.95
C ARG A 4 8.41 1.04 11.66
N VAL A 5 8.51 0.63 10.41
CA VAL A 5 8.14 -0.70 9.95
C VAL A 5 9.12 -1.14 8.87
N GLN A 6 9.30 -2.44 8.71
CA GLN A 6 10.23 -3.05 7.76
C GLN A 6 9.49 -4.15 6.99
N PHE A 7 9.75 -4.28 5.70
CA PHE A 7 9.19 -5.35 4.86
C PHE A 7 10.30 -6.35 4.52
N GLU A 8 10.23 -7.58 5.06
CA GLU A 8 11.19 -8.67 4.76
C GLU A 8 12.67 -8.22 4.75
N ASN A 9 13.08 -7.56 5.82
CA ASN A 9 14.42 -6.98 5.98
C ASN A 9 14.74 -5.73 5.12
N SER A 10 13.77 -5.16 4.41
CA SER A 10 13.91 -3.90 3.66
C SER A 10 13.27 -2.71 4.39
N ASN A 11 14.03 -1.60 4.48
CA ASN A 11 13.55 -0.33 5.04
C ASN A 11 12.77 0.52 4.02
N GLU A 12 12.70 0.09 2.76
CA GLU A 12 12.03 0.81 1.67
C GLU A 12 10.51 0.55 1.66
N VAL A 13 9.82 0.93 2.73
CA VAL A 13 8.38 0.67 2.97
C VAL A 13 7.48 1.17 1.83
N GLY A 14 7.84 2.30 1.22
CA GLY A 14 7.09 2.92 0.11
C GLY A 14 7.18 2.14 -1.20
N VAL A 15 8.03 1.11 -1.28
CA VAL A 15 8.08 0.20 -2.43
C VAL A 15 6.93 -0.83 -2.35
N PHE A 16 6.60 -1.27 -1.14
CA PHE A 16 5.66 -2.36 -0.87
C PHE A 16 4.28 -1.89 -0.41
N SER A 17 4.11 -0.59 -0.16
CA SER A 17 2.84 -0.03 0.25
C SER A 17 2.59 1.33 -0.42
N ARG A 18 1.30 1.68 -0.56
CA ARG A 18 0.87 2.98 -1.06
C ARG A 18 -0.19 3.54 -0.12
N LEU A 19 0.16 4.59 0.62
CA LEU A 19 -0.76 5.28 1.52
C LEU A 19 -1.35 6.52 0.83
N THR A 20 -2.68 6.64 0.87
CA THR A 20 -3.40 7.85 0.47
C THR A 20 -4.36 8.27 1.58
N ASN A 21 -4.94 9.46 1.49
CA ASN A 21 -5.91 9.94 2.47
C ASN A 21 -7.22 9.12 2.49
N SER A 22 -7.45 8.20 1.55
CA SER A 22 -8.73 7.44 1.43
C SER A 22 -8.58 5.93 1.37
N TYR A 23 -7.39 5.40 1.10
CA TYR A 23 -7.13 3.97 1.01
C TYR A 23 -5.64 3.70 1.16
N VAL A 24 -5.31 2.49 1.58
CA VAL A 24 -3.95 1.96 1.61
C VAL A 24 -3.89 0.72 0.73
N LEU A 25 -2.87 0.64 -0.11
CA LEU A 25 -2.51 -0.59 -0.80
C LEU A 25 -1.31 -1.22 -0.08
N ILE A 26 -1.38 -2.52 0.16
CA ILE A 26 -0.32 -3.31 0.80
C ILE A 26 0.03 -4.49 -0.10
N ALA A 27 1.32 -4.73 -0.29
CA ALA A 27 1.80 -5.86 -1.05
C ALA A 27 1.36 -7.18 -0.40
N LEU A 28 0.79 -8.07 -1.20
CA LEU A 28 0.40 -9.40 -0.76
C LEU A 28 1.66 -10.27 -0.51
N GLY A 29 1.63 -11.09 0.54
CA GLY A 29 2.72 -12.01 0.88
C GLY A 29 3.93 -11.33 1.55
N GLY A 30 3.68 -10.36 2.43
CA GLY A 30 4.67 -9.84 3.38
C GLY A 30 4.54 -10.49 4.76
N SER A 31 5.49 -10.21 5.66
CA SER A 31 5.40 -10.64 7.06
C SER A 31 4.20 -10.01 7.77
N GLU A 32 3.53 -10.74 8.66
CA GLU A 32 2.41 -10.24 9.47
C GLU A 32 2.78 -8.96 10.23
N ASN A 33 4.02 -8.83 10.70
CA ASN A 33 4.52 -7.63 11.36
C ASN A 33 4.35 -6.35 10.52
N PHE A 34 4.41 -6.46 9.19
CA PHE A 34 4.23 -5.32 8.30
C PHE A 34 2.75 -4.93 8.22
N SER A 35 1.87 -5.89 7.89
CA SER A 35 0.44 -5.66 7.77
C SER A 35 -0.22 -5.24 9.09
N SER A 36 0.18 -5.85 10.21
CA SER A 36 -0.36 -5.56 11.54
C SER A 36 -0.16 -4.11 11.97
N VAL A 37 0.94 -3.47 11.55
CA VAL A 37 1.18 -2.04 11.83
C VAL A 37 0.18 -1.16 11.07
N PHE A 38 -0.12 -1.47 9.81
CA PHE A 38 -1.13 -0.73 9.07
C PHE A 38 -2.53 -1.01 9.62
N GLU A 39 -2.83 -2.25 10.02
CA GLU A 39 -4.13 -2.60 10.59
C GLU A 39 -4.35 -1.91 11.94
N ALA A 40 -3.34 -1.87 12.82
CA ALA A 40 -3.45 -1.22 14.12
C ALA A 40 -3.79 0.28 14.01
N GLU A 41 -3.25 0.97 13.00
CA GLU A 41 -3.32 2.43 12.91
C GLU A 41 -4.39 2.93 11.92
N LEU A 42 -4.66 2.18 10.86
CA LEU A 42 -5.43 2.69 9.72
C LEU A 42 -6.73 1.92 9.46
N SER A 43 -6.89 0.70 9.98
CA SER A 43 -8.08 -0.14 9.72
C SER A 43 -9.41 0.52 10.10
N GLN A 44 -9.40 1.36 11.14
CA GLN A 44 -10.59 2.06 11.62
C GLN A 44 -10.95 3.30 10.77
N HIS A 45 -10.03 3.80 9.95
CA HIS A 45 -10.17 5.07 9.24
C HIS A 45 -10.28 4.94 7.73
N ILE A 46 -9.46 4.08 7.13
CA ILE A 46 -9.39 3.90 5.68
C ILE A 46 -9.25 2.42 5.33
N PRO A 47 -9.82 1.97 4.20
CA PRO A 47 -9.69 0.60 3.75
C PRO A 47 -8.23 0.25 3.45
N LEU A 48 -7.80 -0.90 3.97
CA LEU A 48 -6.56 -1.59 3.58
C LEU A 48 -6.89 -2.61 2.50
N VAL A 49 -6.15 -2.56 1.40
CA VAL A 49 -6.30 -3.48 0.27
C VAL A 49 -5.00 -4.24 0.07
N TYR A 50 -5.04 -5.54 0.30
CA TYR A 50 -3.95 -6.45 0.00
C TYR A 50 -3.99 -6.84 -1.49
N THR A 51 -2.93 -6.55 -2.23
CA THR A 51 -2.92 -6.79 -3.67
C THR A 51 -1.50 -6.98 -4.23
N THR A 52 -1.44 -7.47 -5.46
CA THR A 52 -0.24 -7.46 -6.30
C THR A 52 -0.60 -6.74 -7.59
N ILE A 53 0.38 -6.09 -8.23
CA ILE A 53 0.18 -5.42 -9.52
C ILE A 53 1.11 -6.08 -10.52
N GLY A 54 0.53 -6.73 -11.53
CA GLY A 54 1.27 -7.52 -12.52
C GLY A 54 2.07 -8.66 -11.88
N GLY A 55 1.52 -9.31 -10.86
CA GLY A 55 2.19 -10.37 -10.11
C GLY A 55 3.38 -9.91 -9.24
N THR A 56 3.61 -8.61 -9.12
CA THR A 56 4.74 -8.07 -8.33
C THR A 56 4.30 -7.55 -6.96
N ARG A 57 5.24 -7.59 -6.01
CA ARG A 57 5.08 -7.01 -4.66
C ARG A 57 5.49 -5.53 -4.59
N VAL A 58 5.94 -4.96 -5.70
CA VAL A 58 6.51 -3.59 -5.79
C VAL A 58 5.41 -2.54 -6.02
N ILE A 59 4.26 -2.72 -5.37
CA ILE A 59 3.01 -2.01 -5.69
C ILE A 59 3.15 -0.49 -5.54
N GLY A 60 3.92 0.00 -4.57
CA GLY A 60 4.06 1.43 -4.29
C GLY A 60 4.81 2.20 -5.38
N ARG A 61 5.56 1.48 -6.23
CA ARG A 61 6.32 2.02 -7.37
C ARG A 61 5.59 1.92 -8.70
N VAL A 62 4.71 0.92 -8.87
CA VAL A 62 4.00 0.67 -10.13
C VAL A 62 2.58 1.23 -10.16
N CYS A 63 2.16 1.93 -9.11
CA CYS A 63 0.91 2.67 -9.07
C CYS A 63 1.06 4.06 -8.47
N VAL A 64 0.15 4.95 -8.85
CA VAL A 64 0.01 6.29 -8.28
C VAL A 64 -1.45 6.52 -7.94
N GLY A 65 -1.70 6.97 -6.71
CA GLY A 65 -3.03 7.17 -6.18
C GLY A 65 -3.17 8.51 -5.46
N ASN A 66 -4.36 9.10 -5.51
CA ASN A 66 -4.70 10.32 -4.76
C ASN A 66 -6.18 10.35 -4.35
N ARG A 67 -6.47 11.13 -3.30
CA ARG A 67 -7.80 11.55 -2.87
C ARG A 67 -8.01 13.02 -3.29
N LYS A 68 -8.19 13.30 -4.59
CA LYS A 68 -8.47 14.68 -5.05
C LYS A 68 -9.95 14.87 -5.44
N GLY A 69 -10.72 15.48 -4.54
CA GLY A 69 -12.08 15.99 -4.81
C GLY A 69 -12.99 15.01 -5.55
N ASN A 70 -13.59 15.47 -6.66
CA ASN A 70 -14.53 14.69 -7.49
C ASN A 70 -13.86 13.66 -8.42
N ARG A 71 -12.52 13.57 -8.45
CA ARG A 71 -11.78 12.55 -9.21
C ARG A 71 -10.90 11.75 -8.26
N LYS A 72 -11.50 10.72 -7.67
CA LYS A 72 -10.76 9.63 -7.03
C LYS A 72 -10.14 8.81 -8.16
N GLY A 73 -8.82 8.61 -8.11
CA GLY A 73 -8.11 7.88 -9.15
C GLY A 73 -6.97 7.06 -8.57
N LEU A 74 -6.89 5.82 -9.01
CA LEU A 74 -5.73 4.95 -8.88
C LEU A 74 -5.28 4.65 -10.30
N LEU A 75 -4.06 5.07 -10.65
CA LEU A 75 -3.41 4.69 -11.89
C LEU A 75 -2.51 3.49 -11.61
N VAL A 76 -2.74 2.41 -12.34
CA VAL A 76 -1.93 1.19 -12.29
C VAL A 76 -1.18 1.03 -13.61
N SER A 77 -0.03 0.36 -13.55
CA SER A 77 0.73 -0.01 -14.74
C SER A 77 -0.09 -0.91 -15.67
N SER A 78 0.18 -0.85 -16.97
CA SER A 78 -0.49 -1.67 -18.00
C SER A 78 -0.23 -3.17 -17.85
N ILE A 79 0.77 -3.56 -17.05
CA ILE A 79 1.06 -4.97 -16.71
C ILE A 79 0.09 -5.54 -15.67
N CYS A 80 -0.82 -4.74 -15.12
CA CYS A 80 -1.79 -5.20 -14.13
C CYS A 80 -2.73 -6.24 -14.76
N THR A 81 -2.71 -7.46 -14.22
CA THR A 81 -3.58 -8.59 -14.58
C THR A 81 -4.77 -8.68 -13.67
#